data_AF-A0A836RHD7-F1
#
_entry.id   AF-A0A836RHD7-F1
#
_cell.length_a   1.000
_cell.length_b   1.000
_cell.length_c   1.000
_cell.angle_alpha   90.00
_cell.angle_beta   90.00
_cell.angle_gamma   90.00
#
_symmetry.space_group_name_H-M   'P 1'
#
loop_
_entity.id
_entity.type
_entity.pdbx_description
1 polymer ?
#
loop_
_entity_poly.entity_id
_entity_poly.type
_entity_poly.pdbx_seq_one_letter_code
_entity_poly.pdbx_strand_id
1 'polypeptide(L)'
;MKNRISTSVLAMATTCTLALFAEQRVFAGEQAAGKVAADPVGESLQNSVIWIPRLAQETPRPTCVAFRKQFTLAEEPARAQLHIFADSRYLLWVNGQYVLWGPSRFHPKRPEYDTVDVTKFLRRGSNCLAVLVQA
;
A
#
# COMPACT_ATOMS: atom_id res chain seq x y z
N MET A 1 -58.42 36.52 -12.58
CA MET A 1 -56.93 36.64 -12.63
C MET A 1 -56.35 35.92 -11.41
N LYS A 2 -55.39 34.99 -11.63
CA LYS A 2 -54.74 34.05 -10.67
C LYS A 2 -55.68 32.91 -10.21
N ASN A 3 -55.73 31.68 -10.75
CA ASN A 3 -54.72 30.67 -11.17
C ASN A 3 -53.72 30.40 -10.03
N ARG A 4 -53.54 29.20 -9.44
CA ARG A 4 -53.57 27.81 -9.93
C ARG A 4 -53.55 26.79 -8.74
N ILE A 5 -54.19 25.62 -8.96
CA ILE A 5 -53.74 24.22 -8.73
C ILE A 5 -53.48 23.78 -7.26
N SER A 6 -54.28 22.89 -6.64
CA SER A 6 -54.52 21.44 -6.86
C SER A 6 -53.69 20.56 -5.91
N THR A 7 -54.42 19.92 -4.99
CA THR A 7 -54.30 18.54 -4.50
C THR A 7 -52.92 18.01 -4.06
N SER A 8 -52.76 17.82 -2.75
CA SER A 8 -51.74 16.92 -2.19
C SER A 8 -52.43 15.71 -1.55
N VAL A 9 -52.16 14.56 -2.17
CA VAL A 9 -52.68 13.24 -1.85
C VAL A 9 -52.02 12.68 -0.58
N LEU A 10 -52.85 11.94 0.14
CA LEU A 10 -52.68 11.25 1.40
C LEU A 10 -51.51 10.25 1.41
N ALA A 11 -50.77 10.30 2.53
CA ALA A 11 -49.75 9.41 3.08
C ALA A 11 -49.50 8.03 2.43
N MET A 12 -48.26 7.84 1.98
CA MET A 12 -47.62 6.56 1.67
C MET A 12 -46.80 6.04 2.86
N ALA A 13 -46.52 4.73 2.81
CA ALA A 13 -45.43 4.00 3.46
C ALA A 13 -45.76 3.25 4.76
N THR A 14 -46.48 2.14 4.58
CA THR A 14 -46.03 0.77 4.89
C THR A 14 -44.81 0.65 5.83
N THR A 15 -45.10 0.23 7.05
CA THR A 15 -44.17 -0.24 8.08
C THR A 15 -43.40 -1.47 7.60
N CYS A 16 -42.12 -1.28 7.21
CA CYS A 16 -41.18 -2.37 6.96
C CYS A 16 -40.42 -2.65 8.27
N THR A 17 -40.91 -3.63 9.03
CA THR A 17 -40.34 -4.06 10.31
C THR A 17 -38.96 -4.68 10.11
N LEU A 18 -37.95 -4.06 10.74
CA LEU A 18 -36.57 -4.54 10.89
C LEU A 18 -36.52 -6.03 11.29
N ALA A 19 -35.93 -6.86 10.44
CA ALA A 19 -35.31 -8.12 10.85
C ALA A 19 -33.79 -7.87 10.99
N LEU A 20 -33.42 -7.37 12.17
CA LEU A 20 -32.08 -7.50 12.73
C LEU A 20 -31.99 -8.94 13.23
N PHE A 21 -31.17 -9.82 12.65
CA PHE A 21 -30.51 -10.94 13.34
C PHE A 21 -29.67 -11.77 12.36
N ALA A 22 -28.41 -11.96 12.77
CA ALA A 22 -27.57 -13.12 12.47
C ALA A 22 -27.16 -13.37 11.01
N GLU A 23 -26.02 -12.80 10.62
CA GLU A 23 -24.89 -13.62 10.17
C GLU A 23 -23.59 -12.90 10.56
N GLN A 24 -23.19 -13.05 11.82
CA GLN A 24 -21.77 -13.03 12.13
C GLN A 24 -21.19 -14.28 11.48
N ARG A 25 -20.80 -14.19 10.20
CA ARG A 25 -19.79 -15.09 9.65
C ARG A 25 -18.53 -14.80 10.41
N VAL A 26 -18.33 -15.59 11.46
CA VAL A 26 -17.02 -15.91 12.00
C VAL A 26 -16.16 -16.18 10.76
N PHE A 27 -15.22 -15.28 10.46
CA PHE A 27 -14.10 -15.60 9.60
C PHE A 27 -13.32 -16.68 10.35
N ALA A 28 -13.79 -17.92 10.24
CA ALA A 28 -13.05 -19.09 10.59
C ALA A 28 -11.77 -18.98 9.78
N GLY A 29 -10.67 -18.84 10.49
CA GLY A 29 -9.35 -18.79 9.90
C GLY A 29 -9.14 -20.08 9.12
N GLU A 30 -9.38 -20.02 7.83
CA GLU A 30 -8.89 -20.99 6.88
C GLU A 30 -7.38 -20.73 6.79
N GLN A 31 -6.63 -21.29 7.72
CA GLN A 31 -5.23 -21.60 7.49
C GLN A 31 -5.19 -22.74 6.46
N ALA A 32 -5.51 -22.39 5.21
CA ALA A 32 -5.02 -23.16 4.09
C ALA A 32 -3.51 -22.92 4.08
N ALA A 33 -2.76 -23.78 4.78
CA ALA A 33 -1.37 -24.06 4.46
C ALA A 33 -1.33 -24.74 3.08
N GLY A 34 -1.82 -24.03 2.06
CA GLY A 34 -1.50 -24.33 0.68
C GLY A 34 0.01 -24.21 0.59
N LYS A 35 0.64 -25.21 -0.02
CA LYS A 35 2.05 -25.16 -0.39
C LYS A 35 2.29 -23.81 -1.07
N VAL A 36 2.95 -22.88 -0.37
CA VAL A 36 3.25 -21.56 -0.92
C VAL A 36 4.08 -21.84 -2.17
N ALA A 37 3.55 -21.45 -3.32
CA ALA A 37 4.29 -21.56 -4.57
C ALA A 37 5.63 -20.83 -4.39
N ALA A 38 6.70 -21.33 -5.02
CA ALA A 38 8.01 -20.71 -4.89
C ALA A 38 7.93 -19.22 -5.25
N ASP A 39 8.34 -18.34 -4.32
CA ASP A 39 8.38 -16.89 -4.50
C ASP A 39 9.84 -16.42 -4.59
N PRO A 40 10.43 -16.42 -5.80
CA PRO A 40 11.81 -16.02 -5.99
C PRO A 40 12.03 -14.52 -5.71
N VAL A 41 11.00 -13.68 -5.85
CA VAL A 41 11.11 -12.24 -5.57
C VAL A 41 11.22 -12.02 -4.07
N GLY A 42 10.35 -12.65 -3.29
CA GLY A 42 10.41 -12.63 -1.83
C GLY A 42 11.76 -13.12 -1.31
N GLU A 43 12.27 -14.24 -1.85
CA GLU A 43 13.59 -14.77 -1.49
C GLU A 43 14.72 -13.79 -1.83
N SER A 44 14.70 -13.18 -3.02
CA SER A 44 15.68 -12.17 -3.42
C SER A 44 15.66 -10.94 -2.51
N LEU A 45 14.48 -10.48 -2.11
CA LEU A 45 14.32 -9.33 -1.21
C LEU A 45 14.88 -9.65 0.18
N GLN A 46 14.60 -10.84 0.72
CA GLN A 46 15.09 -11.27 2.02
C GLN A 46 16.62 -11.29 2.10
N ASN A 47 17.28 -11.62 1.00
CA ASN A 47 18.74 -11.64 0.89
C ASN A 47 19.36 -10.26 0.59
N SER A 48 18.55 -9.23 0.31
CA SER A 48 19.01 -7.91 -0.13
C SER A 48 18.65 -6.78 0.82
N VAL A 49 18.29 -7.11 2.06
CA VAL A 49 17.92 -6.10 3.07
C VAL A 49 19.13 -5.25 3.45
N ILE A 50 18.91 -3.93 3.49
CA ILE A 50 19.93 -2.95 3.88
C ILE A 50 19.43 -2.11 5.05
N TRP A 51 20.34 -1.75 5.94
CA TRP A 51 20.07 -0.81 7.02
C TRP A 51 21.33 -0.02 7.38
N ILE A 52 21.15 1.14 8.00
CA ILE A 52 22.27 1.92 8.55
C ILE A 52 22.56 1.46 9.98
N PRO A 53 23.84 1.28 10.36
CA PRO A 53 24.16 0.93 11.75
C PRO A 53 23.71 2.03 12.69
N ARG A 54 23.16 1.64 13.85
CA ARG A 54 22.79 2.60 14.90
C ARG A 54 24.06 3.24 15.46
N LEU A 55 24.23 4.53 15.25
CA LEU A 55 25.29 5.28 15.91
C LEU A 55 24.94 5.41 17.39
N ALA A 56 25.92 5.19 18.27
CA ALA A 56 25.73 5.01 19.72
C ALA A 56 25.10 6.21 20.49
N GLN A 57 24.72 7.29 19.79
CA GLN A 57 24.30 8.56 20.39
C GLN A 57 22.86 8.99 20.04
N GLU A 58 22.05 8.13 19.41
CA GLU A 58 20.69 8.52 19.02
C GLU A 58 19.66 8.34 20.15
N THR A 59 19.01 9.45 20.52
CA THR A 59 17.85 9.57 21.41
C THR A 59 16.74 8.54 21.12
N PRO A 60 15.85 8.22 22.09
CA PRO A 60 14.80 7.20 21.96
C PRO A 60 13.66 7.53 20.98
N ARG A 61 13.84 8.50 20.07
CA ARG A 61 12.84 8.86 19.06
C ARG A 61 12.85 7.86 17.91
N PRO A 62 11.70 7.67 17.22
CA PRO A 62 11.66 6.85 16.01
C PRO A 62 12.67 7.38 15.00
N THR A 63 13.50 6.49 14.47
CA THR A 63 14.58 6.86 13.56
C THR A 63 14.00 6.92 12.15
N CYS A 64 13.93 8.12 11.58
CA CYS A 64 13.61 8.30 10.17
C CYS A 64 14.89 8.20 9.34
N VAL A 65 14.97 7.22 8.43
CA VAL A 65 16.15 7.00 7.57
C VAL A 65 15.77 7.15 6.10
N ALA A 66 16.51 7.97 5.36
CA ALA A 66 16.32 8.14 3.93
C ALA A 66 17.33 7.31 3.12
N PHE A 67 16.83 6.49 2.22
CA PHE A 67 17.62 5.74 1.23
C PHE A 67 17.42 6.34 -0.15
N ARG A 68 18.48 6.38 -0.95
CA ARG A 68 18.45 6.94 -2.31
C ARG A 68 19.27 6.09 -3.27
N LYS A 69 18.70 5.81 -4.44
CA LYS A 69 19.38 5.07 -5.51
C LYS A 69 19.20 5.80 -6.85
N GLN A 70 20.31 6.14 -7.48
CA GLN A 70 20.33 6.68 -8.84
C GLN A 70 20.71 5.59 -9.83
N PHE A 71 20.08 5.61 -11.01
CA PHE A 71 20.31 4.65 -12.08
C PHE A 71 19.92 5.26 -13.43
N THR A 72 20.48 4.71 -14.51
CA THR A 72 20.25 5.22 -15.86
C THR A 72 19.54 4.17 -16.71
N LEU A 73 18.52 4.60 -17.46
CA LEU A 73 17.82 3.77 -18.44
C LEU A 73 18.20 4.20 -19.86
N ALA A 74 18.52 3.23 -20.72
CA ALA A 74 18.87 3.50 -22.12
C ALA A 74 17.68 4.04 -22.93
N GLU A 75 16.48 3.55 -22.61
CA GLU A 75 15.21 3.91 -23.22
C GLU A 75 14.10 4.05 -22.17
N GLU A 76 12.94 4.55 -22.58
CA GLU A 76 11.77 4.64 -21.71
C GLU A 76 11.11 3.26 -21.58
N PRO A 77 10.89 2.75 -20.35
CA PRO A 77 10.38 1.40 -20.17
C PRO A 77 8.90 1.32 -20.54
N ALA A 78 8.53 0.31 -21.33
CA ALA A 78 7.12 0.02 -21.64
C ALA A 78 6.33 -0.44 -20.40
N ARG A 79 7.01 -1.11 -19.45
CA ARG A 79 6.47 -1.52 -18.15
C ARG A 79 7.60 -1.63 -17.14
N ALA A 80 7.38 -1.12 -15.93
CA ALA A 80 8.31 -1.21 -14.82
C ALA A 80 7.57 -1.45 -13.51
N GLN A 81 7.95 -2.51 -12.81
CA GLN A 81 7.43 -2.84 -11.48
C GLN A 81 8.55 -2.72 -10.45
N LEU A 82 8.22 -2.15 -9.31
CA LEU A 82 9.08 -2.09 -8.13
C LEU A 82 8.51 -3.01 -7.07
N HIS A 83 9.32 -3.97 -6.62
CA HIS A 83 9.06 -4.77 -5.44
C HIS A 83 9.81 -4.17 -4.26
N ILE A 84 9.10 -3.86 -3.18
CA ILE A 84 9.68 -3.12 -2.04
C ILE A 84 9.07 -3.57 -0.72
N PHE A 85 9.92 -3.65 0.29
CA PHE A 85 9.54 -3.89 1.67
C PHE A 85 10.38 -3.00 2.58
N ALA A 86 9.78 -2.54 3.69
CA ALA A 86 10.50 -1.92 4.79
C ALA A 86 9.79 -2.21 6.11
N ASP A 87 10.57 -2.36 7.18
CA ASP A 87 10.06 -2.47 8.53
C ASP A 87 10.26 -1.13 9.28
N SER A 88 9.22 -0.44 9.78
CA SER A 88 7.80 -0.79 9.73
C SER A 88 7.00 -0.06 8.66
N ARG A 89 7.45 1.12 8.22
CA ARG A 89 6.78 1.95 7.21
C ARG A 89 7.77 2.65 6.30
N TYR A 90 7.39 2.87 5.04
CA TYR A 90 8.13 3.67 4.09
C TYR A 90 7.25 4.61 3.29
N LEU A 91 7.80 5.76 2.91
CA LEU A 91 7.27 6.60 1.83
C LEU A 91 8.18 6.49 0.60
N LEU A 92 7.58 6.35 -0.58
CA LEU A 92 8.29 6.16 -1.84
C LEU A 92 8.13 7.38 -2.77
N TRP A 93 9.26 7.85 -3.30
CA TRP A 93 9.32 8.81 -4.39
C TRP A 93 10.15 8.29 -5.55
N VAL A 94 9.71 8.62 -6.76
CA VAL A 94 10.43 8.35 -8.02
C VAL A 94 10.60 9.68 -8.73
N ASN A 95 11.83 10.05 -9.04
CA ASN A 95 12.16 11.31 -9.70
C ASN A 95 11.59 12.56 -9.01
N GLY A 96 11.47 12.52 -7.68
CA GLY A 96 10.90 13.59 -6.85
C GLY A 96 9.37 13.59 -6.76
N GLN A 97 8.68 12.73 -7.51
CA GLN A 97 7.23 12.57 -7.44
C GLN A 97 6.86 11.53 -6.39
N TYR A 98 5.92 11.87 -5.51
CA TYR A 98 5.36 10.93 -4.54
C TYR A 98 4.61 9.81 -5.26
N VAL A 99 4.86 8.57 -4.84
CA VAL A 99 4.21 7.38 -5.40
C VAL A 99 3.19 6.83 -4.42
N LEU A 100 3.65 6.37 -3.25
CA LEU A 100 2.79 5.80 -2.22
C LEU A 100 3.47 5.73 -0.84
N TRP A 101 2.65 5.37 0.15
CA TRP A 101 3.06 5.04 1.51
C TRP A 101 2.74 3.57 1.78
N GLY A 102 3.70 2.84 2.34
CA GLY A 102 3.59 1.40 2.59
C GLY A 102 4.49 0.98 3.77
N PRO A 103 4.75 -0.33 3.90
CA PRO A 103 3.95 -1.39 3.31
C PRO A 103 2.56 -1.44 3.96
N SER A 104 1.66 -2.23 3.38
CA SER A 104 0.40 -2.61 4.04
C SER A 104 0.69 -3.27 5.42
N ARG A 105 -0.31 -3.29 6.32
CA ARG A 105 -0.12 -3.97 7.61
C ARG A 105 0.14 -5.46 7.35
N PHE A 106 1.27 -5.95 7.85
CA PHE A 106 1.68 -7.34 7.74
C PHE A 106 1.84 -8.00 9.11
N HIS A 107 1.81 -9.33 9.14
CA HIS A 107 2.11 -10.10 10.35
C HIS A 107 3.63 -10.28 10.48
N PRO A 108 4.26 -10.03 11.65
CA PRO A 108 5.73 -10.08 11.77
C PRO A 108 6.37 -11.41 11.35
N LYS A 109 5.67 -12.54 11.54
CA LYS A 109 6.12 -13.88 11.10
C LYS A 109 5.89 -14.18 9.61
N ARG A 110 5.18 -13.31 8.90
CA ARG A 110 4.80 -13.45 7.49
C ARG A 110 4.81 -12.05 6.85
N PRO A 111 5.99 -11.41 6.72
CA PRO A 111 6.09 -10.11 6.08
C PRO A 111 5.67 -10.22 4.61
N GLU A 112 4.99 -9.21 4.13
CA GLU A 112 4.54 -9.08 2.74
C GLU A 112 5.22 -7.85 2.13
N TYR A 113 5.63 -7.94 0.87
CA TYR A 113 6.19 -6.82 0.11
C TYR A 113 5.16 -6.26 -0.86
N ASP A 114 5.27 -4.97 -1.16
CA ASP A 114 4.40 -4.32 -2.13
C ASP A 114 4.99 -4.49 -3.54
N THR A 115 4.10 -4.66 -4.52
CA THR A 115 4.44 -4.62 -5.96
C THR A 115 3.77 -3.41 -6.60
N VAL A 116 4.60 -2.47 -7.05
CA VAL A 116 4.15 -1.13 -7.46
C VAL A 116 4.48 -0.89 -8.92
N ASP A 117 3.48 -0.52 -9.72
CA ASP A 117 3.73 -0.05 -11.08
C ASP A 117 4.32 1.37 -11.03
N VAL A 118 5.58 1.50 -11.44
CA VAL A 118 6.31 2.76 -11.48
C VAL A 118 6.56 3.26 -12.90
N THR A 119 5.98 2.62 -13.91
CA THR A 119 6.22 2.90 -15.34
C THR A 119 6.09 4.38 -15.65
N LYS A 120 4.98 5.00 -15.24
CA LYS A 120 4.67 6.41 -15.52
C LYS A 120 5.59 7.44 -14.84
N PHE A 121 6.44 7.01 -13.91
CA PHE A 121 7.34 7.90 -13.17
C PHE A 121 8.77 7.83 -13.71
N LEU A 122 9.08 6.85 -14.57
CA LEU A 122 10.39 6.64 -15.14
C LEU A 122 10.53 7.36 -16.48
N ARG A 123 11.77 7.67 -16.82
CA ARG A 123 12.12 8.33 -18.08
C ARG A 123 13.42 7.75 -18.65
N ARG A 124 13.65 7.94 -19.94
CA ARG A 124 14.97 7.70 -20.53
C ARG A 124 16.03 8.55 -19.83
N GLY A 125 17.21 7.98 -19.60
CA GLY A 125 18.33 8.66 -18.93
C GLY A 125 18.31 8.49 -17.41
N SER A 126 18.70 9.53 -16.67
CA SER A 126 18.89 9.46 -15.22
C SER A 126 17.58 9.46 -14.44
N ASN A 127 17.43 8.47 -13.56
CA ASN A 127 16.33 8.27 -12.65
C ASN A 127 16.83 8.13 -11.21
N CYS A 128 15.98 8.52 -10.26
CA CYS A 128 16.28 8.43 -8.84
C CYS A 128 15.09 7.85 -8.07
N LEU A 129 15.33 6.80 -7.29
CA LEU A 129 14.42 6.33 -6.25
C LEU A 129 14.82 6.96 -4.92
N ALA A 130 13.85 7.43 -4.15
CA ALA A 130 14.04 7.85 -2.77
C ALA A 130 13.00 7.16 -1.89
N VAL A 131 13.44 6.64 -0.75
CA VAL A 131 12.60 5.93 0.21
C VAL A 131 12.90 6.47 1.60
N LEU A 132 11.87 6.95 2.31
CA LEU A 132 11.99 7.35 3.71
C LEU A 132 11.40 6.24 4.56
N VAL A 133 12.21 5.57 5.35
CA VAL A 133 11.78 4.52 6.29
C VAL A 133 11.60 5.11 7.68
N GLN A 134 10.51 4.77 8.32
CA GLN A 134 10.18 5.13 9.70
C GLN A 134 10.20 3.85 10.54
N ALA A 135 11.20 3.76 11.43
CA ALA A 135 11.40 2.66 12.37
C ALA A 135 11.11 3.10 13.81
#